data_AF-A0A7X4B0T8-F1
#
_entry.id   AF-A0A7X4B0T8-F1
#
_cell.length_a   1.000
_cell.length_b   1.000
_cell.length_c   1.000
_cell.angle_alpha   90.00
_cell.angle_beta   90.00
_cell.angle_gamma   90.00
#
_symmetry.space_group_name_H-M   'P 1'
#
loop_
_entity.id
_entity.type
_entity.pdbx_description
1 polymer ?
#
loop_
_entity_poly.entity_id
_entity_poly.type
_entity_poly.pdbx_seq_one_letter_code
_entity_poly.pdbx_strand_id
1 'polypeptide(L)' 'MPEDHRRNGHVDVAGFFESIRTGNQDEVVRNLDAHPWLVDVVNPDRGINERQPLHCAAGHGRLDIVKELVARDAE' A
#
# COMPACT_ATOMS: atom_id res chain seq x y z
N MET A 1 15.51 11.67 6.14
CA MET A 1 16.34 10.91 5.20
C MET A 1 15.39 10.10 4.33
N PRO A 2 15.22 10.35 3.02
CA PRO A 2 14.53 9.41 2.16
C PRO A 2 15.58 8.51 1.52
N GLU A 3 15.51 7.23 1.86
CA GLU A 3 16.43 6.20 1.39
C GLU A 3 16.06 5.82 -0.04
N ASP A 4 17.05 5.99 -0.92
CA ASP A 4 17.02 5.74 -2.36
C ASP A 4 16.87 4.23 -2.62
N HIS A 5 15.63 3.76 -2.67
CA HIS A 5 15.30 2.37 -2.98
C HIS A 5 15.28 2.17 -4.49
N ARG A 6 16.43 1.68 -4.96
CA ARG A 6 16.79 1.30 -6.32
C ARG A 6 15.63 0.64 -7.09
N ARG A 7 15.20 1.33 -8.14
CA ARG A 7 14.42 0.79 -9.28
C ARG A 7 15.14 -0.40 -9.90
N ASN A 8 14.75 -1.63 -9.55
CA ASN A 8 15.21 -2.82 -10.28
C ASN A 8 14.16 -3.94 -10.23
N GLY A 9 13.15 -3.88 -11.10
CA GLY A 9 12.25 -5.00 -11.46
C GLY A 9 11.40 -5.65 -10.35
N HIS A 10 11.62 -5.29 -9.09
CA HIS A 10 10.86 -5.73 -7.93
C HIS A 10 9.82 -4.65 -7.61
N VAL A 11 8.58 -5.07 -7.41
CA VAL A 11 7.51 -4.18 -6.92
C VAL A 11 7.98 -3.49 -5.65
N ASP A 12 7.95 -2.16 -5.66
CA ASP A 12 8.35 -1.34 -4.52
C ASP A 12 7.23 -1.34 -3.47
N VAL A 13 7.20 -2.39 -2.66
CA VAL A 13 6.22 -2.55 -1.57
C VAL A 13 6.35 -1.38 -0.59
N ALA A 14 7.56 -0.92 -0.30
CA ALA A 14 7.78 0.21 0.60
C ALA A 14 7.17 1.51 0.02
N GLY A 15 7.42 1.79 -1.27
CA GLY A 15 6.79 2.90 -2.00
C GLY A 15 5.26 2.80 -2.04
N PHE A 16 4.72 1.58 -2.19
CA PHE A 16 3.28 1.36 -2.11
C PHE A 16 2.71 1.73 -0.73
N PHE A 17 3.32 1.28 0.36
CA PHE A 17 2.88 1.67 1.72
C PHE A 17 3.01 3.17 1.97
N GLU A 18 4.05 3.81 1.43
CA GLU A 18 4.24 5.26 1.51
C GLU A 18 3.14 6.04 0.77
N SER A 19 2.70 5.55 -0.40
CA SER A 19 1.57 6.13 -1.13
C SER A 19 0.27 6.05 -0.31
N ILE A 20 0.05 4.96 0.42
CA ILE A 20 -1.09 4.82 1.34
C ILE A 20 -0.98 5.84 2.47
N ARG A 21 0.20 5.94 3.10
CA ARG A 21 0.45 6.85 4.22
C ARG A 21 0.25 8.31 3.84
N THR A 22 0.73 8.71 2.67
CA THR A 22 0.60 10.07 2.14
C THR A 22 -0.81 10.37 1.62
N GLY A 23 -1.63 9.34 1.39
CA GLY A 23 -2.99 9.48 0.86
C GLY A 23 -3.04 9.61 -0.65
N ASN A 24 -1.98 9.17 -1.35
CA ASN A 24 -1.89 9.24 -2.80
C ASN A 24 -2.69 8.11 -3.47
N GLN A 25 -4.01 8.29 -3.53
CA GLN A 25 -4.94 7.27 -4.03
C GLN A 25 -4.64 6.83 -5.48
N ASP A 26 -4.27 7.77 -6.35
CA ASP A 26 -3.95 7.46 -7.76
C ASP A 26 -2.79 6.46 -7.88
N GLU A 27 -1.76 6.64 -7.05
CA GLU A 27 -0.60 5.74 -7.02
C GLU A 27 -0.96 4.39 -6.40
N VAL A 28 -1.79 4.36 -5.37
CA VAL A 28 -2.31 3.12 -4.77
C VAL A 28 -3.08 2.31 -5.81
N VAL A 29 -4.05 2.93 -6.49
CA VAL A 29 -4.87 2.30 -7.53
C VAL A 29 -4.01 1.78 -8.67
N ARG A 30 -3.06 2.59 -9.16
CA ARG A 30 -2.14 2.18 -10.22
C ARG A 30 -1.29 0.97 -9.83
N ASN A 31 -0.81 0.92 -8.59
CA ASN A 31 -0.03 -0.21 -8.09
C ASN A 31 -0.89 -1.47 -7.97
N LEU A 32 -2.11 -1.34 -7.44
CA LEU A 32 -3.08 -2.45 -7.31
C LEU A 32 -3.55 -2.97 -8.67
N ASP A 33 -3.76 -2.11 -9.67
CA ASP A 33 -4.13 -2.51 -11.03
C ASP A 33 -2.99 -3.28 -11.71
N ALA A 34 -1.75 -2.84 -11.52
CA ALA A 34 -0.58 -3.51 -12.09
C ALA A 34 -0.24 -4.81 -11.35
N HIS A 35 -0.54 -4.88 -10.05
CA HIS A 35 -0.17 -6.00 -9.17
C HIS A 35 -1.29 -6.27 -8.14
N PRO A 36 -2.36 -7.00 -8.52
CA PRO A 36 -3.51 -7.23 -7.65
C PRO A 36 -3.16 -7.89 -6.31
N TRP A 37 -2.11 -8.71 -6.28
CA TRP A 37 -1.59 -9.36 -5.06
C TRP A 37 -1.07 -8.37 -4.00
N LEU A 38 -0.91 -7.09 -4.34
CA LEU A 38 -0.53 -6.05 -3.38
C LEU A 38 -1.61 -5.76 -2.34
N VAL A 39 -2.89 -6.10 -2.58
CA VAL A 39 -3.98 -5.84 -1.62
C VAL A 39 -3.71 -6.49 -0.25
N ASP A 40 -3.01 -7.62 -0.26
CA ASP A 40 -2.74 -8.45 0.90
C ASP A 40 -1.25 -8.52 1.27
N VAL A 41 -0.42 -7.68 0.63
CA VAL A 41 1.02 -7.72 0.84
C VAL A 41 1.38 -7.35 2.27
N VAL A 42 2.30 -8.10 2.85
CA VAL A 42 2.80 -7.80 4.19
C VAL A 42 3.92 -6.77 4.10
N ASN A 43 3.81 -5.67 4.84
CA ASN A 43 4.89 -4.71 5.00
C ASN A 43 6.07 -5.40 5.72
N PRO A 44 7.25 -5.53 5.08
CA PRO A 44 8.41 -6.15 5.72
C PRO A 44 9.11 -5.23 6.73
N ASP A 45 8.89 -3.91 6.64
CA ASP A 45 9.63 -2.90 7.40
C ASP A 45 8.94 -2.47 8.70
N ARG A 46 7.63 -2.74 8.84
CA ARG A 46 6.81 -2.28 9.97
C ARG A 46 6.26 -3.42 10.80
N GLY A 47 6.10 -3.14 12.09
CA GLY A 47 5.49 -4.05 13.06
C GLY A 47 4.00 -4.31 12.78
N ILE A 48 3.40 -5.13 13.63
CA ILE A 48 2.07 -5.76 13.48
C ILE A 48 0.94 -4.77 13.11
N ASN A 49 1.06 -3.49 13.49
CA ASN A 49 0.03 -2.46 13.30
C ASN A 49 -0.08 -1.89 11.88
N GLU A 50 0.99 -1.95 11.06
CA GLU A 50 0.98 -1.48 9.65
C GLU A 50 1.32 -2.64 8.71
N ARG A 51 1.02 -3.86 9.17
CA ARG A 51 1.42 -5.10 8.51
C ARG A 51 0.76 -5.28 7.16
N GLN A 52 -0.48 -4.82 6.97
CA GLN A 52 -1.19 -4.93 5.70
C GLN A 52 -1.63 -3.55 5.21
N PRO A 53 -1.89 -3.39 3.90
CA PRO A 53 -2.29 -2.13 3.29
C PRO A 53 -3.55 -1.56 3.94
N LEU A 54 -4.51 -2.45 4.25
CA LEU A 54 -5.78 -2.09 4.90
C LEU A 54 -5.56 -1.53 6.31
N HIS A 55 -4.71 -2.17 7.11
CA HIS A 55 -4.36 -1.71 8.46
C HIS A 55 -3.66 -0.34 8.41
N CYS A 56 -2.72 -0.16 7.48
CA CYS A 56 -2.05 1.13 7.27
C CYS A 56 -3.07 2.22 6.90
N ALA A 57 -3.91 1.97 5.89
CA ALA A 57 -4.92 2.93 5.45
C ALA A 57 -5.91 3.30 6.57
N ALA A 58 -6.37 2.31 7.34
CA ALA A 58 -7.26 2.52 8.49
C ALA A 58 -6.58 3.32 9.61
N GLY A 59 -5.33 2.98 9.97
CA GLY A 59 -4.58 3.66 11.02
C GLY A 59 -4.28 5.14 10.71
N HIS A 60 -4.10 5.46 9.42
CA HIS A 60 -3.89 6.84 8.96
C HIS A 60 -5.18 7.58 8.55
N GLY A 61 -6.36 6.97 8.74
CA GLY A 61 -7.66 7.58 8.43
C GLY A 61 -7.93 7.79 6.95
N ARG A 62 -7.31 7.00 6.07
CA ARG A 62 -7.40 7.10 4.61
C ARG A 62 -8.63 6.37 4.08
N LEU A 63 -9.82 6.93 4.38
CA LEU A 63 -11.10 6.28 4.10
C LEU A 63 -11.26 5.88 2.62
N ASP A 64 -10.82 6.71 1.68
CA ASP A 64 -10.98 6.41 0.25
C ASP A 64 -10.09 5.25 -0.20
N ILE A 65 -8.86 5.17 0.32
CA ILE A 65 -7.96 4.04 0.08
C ILE A 65 -8.48 2.76 0.76
N VAL A 66 -9.05 2.87 1.96
CA VAL A 66 -9.70 1.72 2.63
C VAL A 66 -10.83 1.17 1.76
N LYS A 67 -11.67 2.03 1.18
CA LYS A 67 -12.76 1.60 0.29
C LYS A 67 -12.21 0.88 -0.95
N GLU A 68 -11.16 1.42 -1.58
CA GLU A 68 -10.52 0.79 -2.74
C GLU A 68 -9.93 -0.57 -2.41
N LEU A 69 -9.22 -0.70 -1.28
CA LEU A 69 -8.64 -1.96 -0.84
C LEU A 69 -9.73 -3.00 -0.53
N VAL A 70 -10.78 -2.62 0.20
CA VAL A 70 -11.90 -3.52 0.53
C VAL A 70 -12.68 -3.93 -0.72
N ALA A 71 -12.90 -3.01 -1.66
CA ALA A 71 -13.59 -3.32 -2.91
C ALA A 71 -12.83 -4.36 -3.76
N ARG A 72 -11.50 -4.38 -3.68
CA ARG A 72 -10.64 -5.31 -4.41
C ARG A 72 -10.37 -6.62 -3.68
N ASP A 73 -10.46 -6.62 -2.35
CA ASP A 73 -10.32 -7.82 -1.51
C ASP A 73 -11.63 -8.64 -1.43
N ALA A 74 -12.77 -7.99 -1.70
CA ALA A 74 -14.10 -8.61 -1.67
C ALA A 74 -14.48 -9.35 -2.97
N GLU A 75 -13.57 -9.49 -3.94
CA GLU A 75 -13.71 -10.34 -5.14
C GLU A 75 -13.03 -11.70 -4.96
#